data_AF-A0A2V7WG77-F1
#
_entry.id   AF-A0A2V7WG77-F1
#
_cell.length_a   1.000
_cell.length_b   1.000
_cell.length_c   1.000
_cell.angle_alpha   90.00
_cell.angle_beta   90.00
_cell.angle_gamma   90.00
#
_symmetry.space_group_name_H-M   'P 1'
#
loop_
_entity.id
_entity.type
_entity.pdbx_description
1 polymer ?
#
loop_
_entity_poly.entity_id
_entity_poly.type
_entity_poly.pdbx_seq_one_letter_code
_entity_poly.pdbx_strand_id
1 'polypeptide(L)' 'MEIPSKVSIFNKTLEMKGKPGMLIAVNDTGGYYEVVMEVQQRNHTVLFPIGETVVIFNEAVPTIAADFEVER' A
#
# COMPACT_ATOMS: atom_id res chain seq x y z
N MET A 1 1.88 10.73 3.57
CA MET A 1 1.80 9.76 2.46
C MET A 1 0.73 10.28 1.52
N GLU A 2 1.03 10.37 0.22
CA GLU A 2 0.03 10.81 -0.75
C GLU A 2 -0.86 9.64 -1.17
N ILE A 3 -2.17 9.89 -1.18
CA ILE A 3 -3.20 8.97 -1.64
C ILE A 3 -4.07 9.80 -2.61
N PRO A 4 -4.40 9.29 -3.82
CA PRO A 4 -4.24 7.92 -4.27
C PRO A 4 -2.79 7.53 -4.63
N SER A 5 -2.42 6.26 -4.44
CA SER A 5 -1.06 5.78 -4.76
C SER A 5 -1.02 4.32 -5.24
N LYS A 6 -0.02 4.00 -6.06
CA LYS A 6 0.22 2.63 -6.54
C LYS A 6 0.85 1.79 -5.45
N VAL A 7 0.25 0.65 -5.18
CA VAL A 7 0.64 -0.24 -4.09
C VAL A 7 0.69 -1.70 -4.54
N SER A 8 1.43 -2.50 -3.79
CA SER A 8 1.39 -3.96 -3.83
C SER A 8 0.68 -4.47 -2.58
N ILE A 9 -0.36 -5.29 -2.79
CA ILE A 9 -1.21 -5.83 -1.74
C ILE A 9 -0.83 -7.28 -1.44
N PHE A 10 -0.61 -7.55 -0.16
CA PHE A 10 -0.50 -8.91 0.38
C PHE A 10 -1.60 -9.10 1.40
N ASN A 11 -2.43 -10.12 1.21
CA ASN A 11 -3.54 -10.42 2.11
C ASN A 11 -3.55 -11.91 2.44
N LYS A 12 -3.60 -12.23 3.73
CA LYS A 12 -3.55 -13.61 4.20
C LYS A 12 -4.81 -14.40 3.82
N THR A 13 -5.99 -13.81 4.02
CA THR A 13 -7.29 -14.48 3.86
C THR A 13 -7.60 -14.86 2.41
N LEU A 14 -7.20 -14.02 1.46
CA LEU A 14 -7.33 -14.30 0.03
C LEU A 14 -6.08 -14.95 -0.59
N GLU A 15 -5.08 -15.27 0.24
CA GLU A 15 -3.77 -15.79 -0.18
C GLU A 15 -3.10 -14.93 -1.28
N MET A 16 -3.36 -13.63 -1.26
CA MET A 16 -2.85 -12.69 -2.24
C MET A 16 -1.40 -12.33 -1.91
N LYS A 17 -0.51 -12.46 -2.89
CA LYS A 17 0.92 -12.17 -2.75
C LYS A 17 1.34 -11.14 -3.78
N GLY A 18 1.47 -9.88 -3.35
CA GLY A 18 2.00 -8.79 -4.16
C GLY A 18 1.13 -8.41 -5.35
N LYS A 19 -0.20 -8.44 -5.20
CA LYS A 19 -1.10 -8.04 -6.28
C LYS A 19 -1.10 -6.51 -6.43
N PRO A 20 -0.98 -5.97 -7.65
CA PRO A 20 -0.97 -4.52 -7.85
C PRO A 20 -2.36 -3.94 -7.59
N GLY A 21 -2.38 -2.75 -6.99
CA GLY A 21 -3.60 -1.97 -6.78
C GLY A 21 -3.30 -0.48 -6.64
N MET A 22 -4.36 0.30 -6.53
CA MET A 22 -4.31 1.72 -6.21
C MET A 22 -4.97 1.94 -4.85
N LEU A 23 -4.20 2.32 -3.84
CA LEU A 23 -4.73 2.71 -2.54
C LEU A 23 -5.48 4.04 -2.71
N ILE A 24 -6.73 4.09 -2.27
CA ILE A 24 -7.64 5.25 -2.37
C ILE A 24 -7.91 5.88 -1.00
N ALA A 25 -7.96 5.07 0.05
CA ALA A 25 -8.13 5.55 1.42
C ALA A 25 -7.63 4.53 2.44
N VAL A 26 -7.31 5.02 3.63
CA VAL A 26 -7.11 4.22 4.83
C VAL A 26 -8.22 4.63 5.81
N ASN A 27 -9.10 3.70 6.17
CA ASN A 27 -10.15 3.94 7.15
C ASN A 27 -9.79 3.26 8.47
N ASP A 28 -9.11 4.00 9.34
CA ASP A 28 -8.64 3.50 10.63
C ASP A 28 -9.79 3.18 11.59
N THR A 29 -10.85 3.99 11.59
CA THR A 29 -12.04 3.76 12.42
C THR A 29 -12.79 2.50 12.02
N GLY A 30 -12.86 2.23 10.71
CA GLY A 30 -13.49 1.03 10.14
C GLY A 30 -12.56 -0.18 10.06
N GLY A 31 -11.24 0.01 10.21
CA GLY A 31 -10.25 -1.05 10.19
C GLY A 31 -9.92 -1.63 8.80
N TYR A 32 -10.03 -0.83 7.73
CA TYR A 32 -9.79 -1.32 6.36
C TYR A 32 -9.08 -0.31 5.44
N TYR A 33 -8.42 -0.85 4.41
CA TYR A 33 -7.91 -0.10 3.26
C TYR A 33 -8.92 -0.14 2.12
N GLU A 34 -9.14 1.00 1.45
CA GLU A 34 -9.87 1.06 0.19
C GLU A 34 -8.88 1.00 -0.96
N VAL A 35 -8.96 -0.06 -1.77
CA VAL A 35 -8.05 -0.27 -2.89
C VAL A 35 -8.85 -0.49 -4.16
N VAL A 36 -8.52 0.23 -5.23
CA VAL A 36 -8.99 -0.10 -6.58
C VAL A 36 -8.02 -1.09 -7.21
N MET A 37 -8.51 -2.26 -7.60
CA MET A 37 -7.70 -3.27 -8.27
C MET A 37 -8.52 -4.14 -9.24
N GLU A 38 -7.82 -4.85 -10.12
CA GLU A 38 -8.47 -5.76 -11.07
C GLU A 38 -8.91 -7.06 -10.38
N VAL A 39 -10.18 -7.39 -10.51
CA VAL A 39 -10.78 -8.68 -10.16
C VAL A 39 -11.58 -9.15 -11.36
N GLN A 40 -11.29 -10.35 -11.87
CA GLN A 40 -11.97 -10.91 -13.05
C GLN A 40 -12.02 -9.94 -14.25
N GLN A 41 -10.87 -9.32 -14.59
CA GLN A 41 -10.72 -8.41 -15.75
C GLN A 41 -11.51 -7.09 -15.64
N ARG A 42 -11.95 -6.70 -14.44
CA ARG A 42 -12.62 -5.42 -14.18
C ARG A 42 -12.03 -4.76 -12.95
N ASN A 43 -12.04 -3.43 -12.91
CA ASN A 43 -11.62 -2.69 -11.74
C ASN A 43 -12.74 -2.64 -10.71
N HIS A 44 -12.39 -2.97 -9.46
CA HIS A 44 -13.29 -2.96 -8.33
C HIS A 44 -12.66 -2.20 -7.17
N THR A 45 -13.50 -1.50 -6.41
CA THR A 45 -13.14 -1.06 -5.06
C THR A 45 -13.22 -2.28 -4.15
N VAL A 46 -12.10 -2.61 -3.52
CA VAL A 46 -11.96 -3.73 -2.59
C VAL A 46 -11.59 -3.18 -1.22
N LEU A 47 -12.28 -3.69 -0.19
CA LEU A 47 -12.03 -3.34 1.20
C LEU A 47 -11.17 -4.42 1.83
N PHE A 48 -9.91 -4.09 2.12
CA PHE A 48 -8.98 -5.03 2.73
C PHE A 48 -8.85 -4.75 4.23
N PRO A 49 -9.06 -5.74 5.12
CA PRO A 49 -8.92 -5.53 6.56
C PRO A 49 -7.46 -5.24 6.92
N ILE A 50 -7.22 -4.24 7.77
CA ILE A 50 -5.86 -3.81 8.16
C ILE A 50 -5.09 -4.96 8.84
N GLY A 51 -5.74 -5.70 9.75
CA GLY A 51 -5.08 -6.74 10.56
C GLY A 51 -4.52 -7.94 9.78
N GLU A 52 -4.89 -8.10 8.51
CA GLU A 52 -4.47 -9.23 7.67
C GLU A 52 -3.86 -8.80 6.34
N THR A 53 -3.65 -7.49 6.17
CA THR A 53 -3.21 -6.90 4.90
C THR A 53 -1.95 -6.09 5.10
N VAL A 54 -0.91 -6.44 4.34
CA VAL A 54 0.27 -5.60 4.17
C VAL A 54 0.13 -4.84 2.86
N VAL A 55 0.30 -3.52 2.94
CA VAL A 55 0.30 -2.59 1.80
C VAL A 55 1.70 -2.03 1.65
N ILE A 56 2.30 -2.24 0.48
CA ILE A 56 3.62 -1.67 0.15
C ILE A 56 3.39 -0.58 -0.90
N PHE A 57 3.78 0.66 -0.59
CA PHE A 57 3.84 1.72 -1.59
C PHE A 57 4.96 1.42 -2.58
N ASN A 58 4.64 1.49 -3.87
CA ASN A 58 5.62 1.14 -4.91
C ASN A 58 6.64 2.25 -5.16
N GLU A 59 6.37 3.46 -4.67
CA GLU A 59 7.34 4.55 -4.69
C GLU A 59 8.43 4.29 -3.65
N ALA A 60 9.69 4.26 -4.10
CA ALA A 60 10.83 4.07 -3.22
C ALA A 60 11.04 5.32 -2.36
N VAL A 61 11.26 5.12 -1.07
CA VAL A 61 11.70 6.20 -0.17
C VAL A 61 13.17 6.53 -0.53
N PRO A 62 13.51 7.82 -0.75
CA PRO A 62 14.89 8.21 -1.01
C PRO A 62 15.82 7.76 0.12
N THR A 63 16.97 7.18 -0.24
CA THR A 63 18.00 6.88 0.75
C THR A 63 18.69 8.18 1.12
N ILE A 64 18.57 8.63 2.37
CA ILE A 64 19.35 9.77 2.86
C ILE A 64 20.72 9.22 3.26
N ALA A 65 21.77 9.56 2.51
CA ALA A 65 23.14 9.24 2.91
C ALA A 65 23.46 9.97 4.22
N ALA A 66 23.97 9.24 5.21
CA ALA A 66 24.30 9.75 6.54
C ALA A 66 25.65 10.51 6.57
N ASP A 67 26.04 11.15 5.47
CA ASP A 67 27.32 11.84 5.37
C ASP A 67 27.16 13.30 5.79
N PHE A 68 26.96 13.48 7.10
CA PHE A 68 27.17 14.76 7.78
C PHE A 68 28.58 14.76 8.37
N GLU A 69 29.60 14.95 7.54
CA GLU A 69 30.91 15.36 8.03
C GLU A 69 30.83 16.84 8.38
N VAL A 70 30.57 17.12 9.66
CA VAL A 70 30.74 18.47 10.22
C VAL A 70 32.24 18.73 10.31
N GLU A 71 32.79 19.48 9.36
CA GLU A 71 34.15 20.01 9.46
C GLU A 71 34.27 20.88 10.72
N ARG A 72 35.25 20.55 11.58
CA ARG A 72 35.62 21.30 12.80
C ARG A 72 36.83 22.17 12.52
#